data_AF-A0A0N5B5T4-F1
#
_entry.id   AF-A0A0N5B5T4-F1
#
_cell.length_a   1.000
_cell.length_b   1.000
_cell.length_c   1.000
_cell.angle_alpha   90.00
_cell.angle_beta   90.00
_cell.angle_gamma   90.00
#
_symmetry.space_group_name_H-M   'P 1'
#
loop_
_entity.id
_entity.type
_entity.pdbx_description
1 polymer ?
#
loop_
_entity_poly.entity_id
_entity_poly.type
_entity_poly.pdbx_seq_one_letter_code
_entity_poly.pdbx_strand_id
1 'polypeptide(L)'
;MGDSVNSQLMAYKQLLGVTTNYHAEGGDGEVHFKPLSEKDKEFIEGALKETVEKTDPVKVLEKTLESLKEAEDKETKLMLIEDLVDLLGQIDLATIYVKNYHGLEDIKNGIINGDDTEIKGSYISLLTTVTHNNIDVQDLINDFSKEFNFLEYFLENYVESSTLAHKLRMRSLGAISAIVSHHTNNFTTFISLNGVGKLKNLLKNVKKNTELVERVKFSINSLKSTIPELSEDCKNKYASELSYLQ
;
A
#
# COMPACT_ATOMS: atom_id res chain seq x y z
N MET A 1 6.16 17.97 8.93
CA MET A 1 4.80 17.44 9.19
C MET A 1 4.40 17.60 10.66
N GLY A 2 4.65 18.76 11.29
CA GLY A 2 4.35 18.99 12.72
C GLY A 2 3.22 19.98 13.01
N ASP A 3 2.67 20.62 11.97
CA ASP A 3 1.80 21.79 12.15
C ASP A 3 0.31 21.43 12.25
N SER A 4 -0.13 20.30 11.70
CA SER A 4 -1.55 19.88 11.71
C SER A 4 -2.03 19.45 13.10
N VAL A 5 -1.24 18.62 13.80
CA VAL A 5 -1.55 18.16 15.17
C VAL A 5 -1.50 19.33 16.16
N ASN A 6 -0.54 20.24 16.00
CA ASN A 6 -0.46 21.47 16.81
C ASN A 6 -1.63 22.43 16.54
N SER A 7 -2.09 22.53 15.29
CA SER A 7 -3.24 23.34 14.91
C SER A 7 -4.55 22.80 15.51
N GLN A 8 -4.74 21.47 15.48
CA GLN A 8 -5.89 20.82 16.12
C GLN A 8 -5.86 20.97 17.65
N LEU A 9 -4.68 20.78 18.28
CA LEU A 9 -4.52 20.97 19.72
C LEU A 9 -4.76 22.43 20.15
N MET A 10 -4.35 23.39 19.31
CA MET A 10 -4.63 24.82 19.51
C MET A 10 -6.11 25.13 19.36
N ALA A 11 -6.80 24.55 18.37
CA ALA A 11 -8.24 24.70 18.20
C ALA A 11 -9.01 24.11 19.40
N TYR A 12 -8.60 22.95 19.92
CA TYR A 12 -9.16 22.37 21.14
C TYR A 12 -8.92 23.25 22.37
N LYS A 13 -7.71 23.81 22.54
CA LYS A 13 -7.41 24.74 23.64
C LYS A 13 -8.19 26.04 23.54
N GLN A 14 -8.41 26.55 22.32
CA GLN A 14 -9.23 27.75 22.10
C GLN A 14 -10.70 27.47 22.38
N LEU A 15 -11.25 26.32 21.96
CA LEU A 15 -12.60 25.89 22.31
C LEU A 15 -12.77 25.71 23.83
N LEU A 16 -11.79 25.10 24.49
CA LEU A 16 -11.77 24.96 25.95
C LEU A 16 -11.70 26.34 26.64
N GLY A 17 -10.87 27.25 26.13
CA GLY A 17 -10.72 28.60 26.66
C GLY A 17 -11.98 29.45 26.48
N VAL A 18 -12.62 29.38 25.31
CA VAL A 18 -13.86 30.09 25.01
C VAL A 18 -15.01 29.56 25.86
N THR A 19 -15.15 28.24 26.00
CA THR A 19 -16.19 27.65 26.89
C THR A 19 -15.94 27.99 28.35
N THR A 20 -14.68 27.96 28.82
CA THR A 20 -14.32 28.35 30.19
C THR A 20 -14.61 29.83 30.45
N ASN A 21 -14.32 30.71 29.49
CA ASN A 21 -14.56 32.15 29.62
C ASN A 21 -16.04 32.53 29.51
N TYR A 22 -16.82 31.85 28.65
CA TYR A 22 -18.26 32.05 28.54
C TYR A 22 -19.01 31.68 29.84
N HIS A 23 -18.40 30.83 30.67
CA HIS A 23 -18.92 30.46 31.99
C HIS A 23 -18.32 31.29 33.14
N ALA A 24 -17.32 32.15 32.87
CA ALA A 24 -16.64 32.97 33.87
C ALA A 24 -17.08 34.45 33.89
N GLU A 25 -17.80 34.94 32.86
CA GLU A 25 -18.34 36.31 32.83
C GLU A 25 -19.59 36.49 33.71
N GLY A 26 -19.51 36.02 34.96
CA GLY A 26 -20.57 36.13 35.95
C GLY A 26 -20.07 35.97 37.38
N GLY A 27 -19.15 36.85 37.81
CA GLY A 27 -18.91 37.31 39.19
C GLY A 27 -18.62 36.27 40.30
N ASP A 28 -17.51 36.48 41.03
CA ASP A 28 -17.16 35.93 42.36
C ASP A 28 -18.06 34.80 42.89
N GLY A 29 -17.60 33.56 42.71
CA GLY A 29 -18.25 32.37 43.25
C GLY A 29 -17.67 31.13 42.61
N GLU A 30 -17.54 30.06 43.39
CA GLU A 30 -17.08 28.73 42.96
C GLU A 30 -17.54 28.40 41.52
N VAL A 31 -16.61 27.94 40.68
CA VAL A 31 -16.91 27.44 39.34
C VAL A 31 -17.85 26.23 39.49
N HIS A 32 -19.15 26.49 39.51
CA HIS A 32 -20.16 25.44 39.47
C HIS A 32 -20.14 24.85 38.07
N PHE A 33 -19.34 23.80 37.89
CA PHE A 33 -19.53 22.85 36.81
C PHE A 33 -20.97 22.35 36.91
N LYS A 34 -21.87 22.88 36.08
CA LYS A 34 -23.14 22.21 35.84
C LYS A 34 -22.78 20.90 35.13
N PRO A 35 -23.05 19.73 35.73
CA PRO A 35 -22.90 18.47 35.01
C PRO A 35 -23.76 18.57 33.74
N LEU A 36 -23.20 18.15 32.60
CA LEU A 36 -23.95 18.04 31.36
C LEU A 36 -25.26 17.29 31.63
N SER A 37 -26.37 17.77 31.06
CA SER A 37 -27.62 17.03 31.15
C SER A 37 -27.45 15.67 30.46
N GLU A 38 -28.15 14.63 30.90
CA GLU A 38 -27.99 13.30 30.28
C GLU A 38 -28.30 13.33 28.77
N LYS A 39 -29.22 14.21 28.33
CA LYS A 39 -29.49 14.42 26.90
C LYS A 39 -28.32 15.06 26.15
N ASP A 40 -27.60 16.00 26.77
CA ASP A 40 -26.43 16.63 26.14
C ASP A 40 -25.24 15.68 26.12
N LYS A 41 -25.10 14.80 27.13
CA LYS A 41 -24.10 13.73 27.13
C LYS A 41 -24.39 12.73 26.01
N GLU A 42 -25.62 12.23 25.90
CA GLU A 42 -26.02 11.31 24.83
C GLU A 42 -25.82 11.93 23.44
N PHE A 43 -26.13 13.22 23.28
CA PHE A 43 -25.89 13.94 22.03
C PHE A 43 -24.40 14.06 21.69
N ILE A 44 -23.56 14.45 22.65
CA ILE A 44 -22.11 14.58 22.46
C ILE A 44 -21.47 13.22 22.22
N GLU A 45 -21.86 12.17 22.96
CA GLU A 45 -21.39 10.80 22.74
C GLU A 45 -21.80 10.28 21.36
N GLY A 46 -23.03 10.55 20.93
CA GLY A 46 -23.51 10.21 19.59
C GLY A 46 -22.73 10.93 18.49
N ALA A 47 -22.53 12.25 18.63
CA ALA A 47 -21.78 13.05 17.67
C ALA A 47 -20.29 12.67 17.62
N LEU A 48 -19.67 12.37 18.77
CA LEU A 48 -18.29 11.90 18.84
C LEU A 48 -18.16 10.50 18.25
N LYS A 49 -19.11 9.60 18.51
CA LYS A 49 -19.12 8.26 17.93
C LYS A 49 -19.24 8.31 16.41
N GLU A 50 -20.16 9.10 15.88
CA GLU A 50 -20.32 9.30 14.44
C GLU A 50 -19.08 9.95 13.81
N THR A 51 -18.46 10.90 14.50
CA THR A 51 -17.21 11.54 14.05
C THR A 51 -16.08 10.53 14.01
N VAL A 52 -15.87 9.76 15.09
CA VAL A 52 -14.85 8.72 15.18
C VAL A 52 -15.08 7.62 14.14
N GLU A 53 -16.32 7.21 13.90
CA GLU A 53 -16.66 6.24 12.84
C GLU A 53 -16.32 6.75 11.43
N LYS A 54 -16.34 8.07 11.22
CA LYS A 54 -16.00 8.70 9.94
C LYS A 54 -14.52 9.07 9.81
N THR A 55 -13.80 9.19 10.92
CA THR A 55 -12.40 9.63 10.93
C THR A 55 -11.40 8.54 11.29
N ASP A 56 -11.83 7.43 11.87
CA ASP A 56 -10.96 6.31 12.20
C ASP A 56 -10.58 5.56 10.91
N PRO A 57 -9.30 5.62 10.48
CA PRO A 57 -8.89 5.04 9.22
C PRO A 57 -9.05 3.52 9.17
N VAL A 58 -9.01 2.82 10.32
CA VAL A 58 -9.20 1.37 10.37
C VAL A 58 -10.66 1.02 10.09
N LYS A 59 -11.62 1.79 10.64
CA LYS A 59 -13.04 1.59 10.36
C LYS A 59 -13.39 1.92 8.91
N VAL A 60 -12.78 2.96 8.35
CA VAL A 60 -12.95 3.28 6.93
C VAL A 60 -12.41 2.14 6.07
N LEU A 61 -11.24 1.59 6.40
CA LEU A 61 -10.69 0.41 5.74
C LEU A 61 -11.66 -0.78 5.81
N GLU A 62 -12.16 -1.13 6.99
CA GLU A 62 -13.14 -2.22 7.16
C GLU A 62 -14.36 -2.04 6.27
N LYS A 63 -14.95 -0.84 6.28
CA LYS A 63 -16.12 -0.53 5.46
C LYS A 63 -15.82 -0.60 3.97
N THR A 64 -14.65 -0.14 3.52
CA THR A 64 -14.24 -0.23 2.12
C THR A 64 -14.07 -1.70 1.70
N LEU A 65 -13.51 -2.54 2.56
CA LEU A 65 -13.36 -3.98 2.29
C LEU A 65 -14.70 -4.72 2.24
N GLU A 66 -15.63 -4.40 3.13
CA GLU A 66 -17.00 -4.93 3.08
C GLU A 66 -17.69 -4.52 1.78
N SER A 67 -17.63 -3.22 1.44
CA SER A 67 -18.21 -2.70 0.20
C SER A 67 -17.60 -3.35 -1.04
N LEU A 68 -16.29 -3.63 -1.04
CA LEU A 68 -15.60 -4.28 -2.15
C LEU A 68 -16.04 -5.73 -2.35
N LYS A 69 -16.37 -6.45 -1.27
CA LYS A 69 -16.90 -7.81 -1.31
C LYS A 69 -18.33 -7.87 -1.83
N GLU A 70 -19.14 -6.86 -1.51
CA GLU A 70 -20.54 -6.76 -1.93
C GLU A 70 -20.71 -6.19 -3.35
N ALA A 71 -19.71 -5.46 -3.85
CA ALA A 71 -19.76 -4.90 -5.19
C ALA A 71 -19.90 -6.01 -6.25
N GLU A 72 -20.87 -5.89 -7.14
CA GLU A 72 -21.05 -6.80 -8.27
C GLU A 72 -20.55 -6.18 -9.57
N ASP A 73 -20.76 -4.87 -9.73
CA ASP A 73 -20.40 -4.16 -10.95
C ASP A 73 -18.92 -3.75 -11.00
N LYS A 74 -18.40 -3.66 -12.23
CA LYS A 74 -16.98 -3.38 -12.47
C LYS A 74 -16.57 -1.98 -12.03
N GLU A 75 -17.41 -0.97 -12.26
CA GLU A 75 -17.07 0.44 -12.04
C GLU A 75 -16.93 0.73 -10.54
N THR A 76 -17.90 0.28 -9.74
CA THR A 76 -17.84 0.36 -8.28
C THR A 76 -16.64 -0.41 -7.73
N LYS A 77 -16.34 -1.60 -8.24
CA LYS A 77 -15.12 -2.34 -7.84
C LYS A 77 -13.85 -1.56 -8.09
N LEU A 78 -13.71 -0.96 -9.27
CA LEU A 78 -12.52 -0.19 -9.61
C LEU A 78 -12.37 1.03 -8.69
N MET A 79 -13.46 1.78 -8.46
CA MET A 79 -13.46 2.91 -7.53
C MET A 79 -13.06 2.48 -6.12
N LEU A 80 -13.64 1.39 -5.60
CA LEU A 80 -13.33 0.90 -4.25
C LEU A 80 -11.89 0.41 -4.12
N ILE A 81 -11.31 -0.19 -5.16
CA ILE A 81 -9.88 -0.57 -5.16
C ILE A 81 -9.00 0.68 -5.19
N GLU A 82 -9.37 1.73 -5.94
CA GLU A 82 -8.63 2.99 -5.95
C GLU A 82 -8.70 3.70 -4.59
N ASP A 83 -9.87 3.75 -3.96
CA ASP A 83 -10.03 4.25 -2.59
C ASP A 83 -9.17 3.46 -1.60
N LEU A 84 -9.11 2.13 -1.77
CA LEU A 84 -8.27 1.26 -0.96
C LEU A 84 -6.78 1.54 -1.20
N VAL A 85 -6.35 1.78 -2.44
CA VAL A 85 -4.97 2.20 -2.75
C VAL A 85 -4.61 3.49 -2.01
N ASP A 86 -5.50 4.48 -2.02
CA ASP A 86 -5.26 5.76 -1.36
C ASP A 86 -5.18 5.61 0.17
N LEU A 87 -6.08 4.82 0.76
CA LEU A 87 -6.06 4.51 2.19
C LEU A 87 -4.77 3.78 2.59
N LEU A 88 -4.40 2.75 1.84
CA LEU A 88 -3.22 1.92 2.11
C LEU A 88 -1.90 2.56 1.67
N GLY A 89 -1.92 3.81 1.16
CA GLY A 89 -0.72 4.63 1.07
C GLY A 89 -0.10 4.95 2.44
N GLN A 90 -0.86 4.78 3.53
CA GLN A 90 -0.36 4.86 4.89
C GLN A 90 0.27 3.52 5.31
N ILE A 91 1.57 3.55 5.65
CA ILE A 91 2.37 2.35 5.96
C ILE A 91 1.71 1.49 7.06
N ASP A 92 1.22 2.11 8.13
CA ASP A 92 0.60 1.37 9.25
C ASP A 92 -0.69 0.66 8.81
N LEU A 93 -1.53 1.31 7.99
CA LEU A 93 -2.75 0.69 7.47
C LEU A 93 -2.44 -0.41 6.46
N ALA A 94 -1.43 -0.24 5.60
CA ALA A 94 -0.98 -1.30 4.70
C ALA A 94 -0.56 -2.55 5.48
N THR A 95 0.20 -2.37 6.56
CA THR A 95 0.62 -3.46 7.44
C THR A 95 -0.57 -4.11 8.14
N ILE A 96 -1.54 -3.33 8.64
CA ILE A 96 -2.78 -3.83 9.24
C ILE A 96 -3.61 -4.62 8.23
N TYR A 97 -3.80 -4.09 7.02
CA TYR A 97 -4.52 -4.76 5.94
C TYR A 97 -3.93 -6.14 5.64
N VAL A 98 -2.61 -6.21 5.49
CA VAL A 98 -1.93 -7.46 5.20
C VAL A 98 -1.98 -8.43 6.39
N LYS A 99 -1.64 -7.98 7.61
CA LYS A 99 -1.54 -8.85 8.79
C LYS A 99 -2.91 -9.30 9.34
N ASN A 100 -3.89 -8.40 9.40
CA ASN A 100 -5.15 -8.63 10.11
C ASN A 100 -6.31 -9.02 9.18
N TYR A 101 -6.27 -8.60 7.92
CA TYR A 101 -7.36 -8.83 6.96
C TYR A 101 -6.98 -9.77 5.81
N HIS A 102 -5.85 -10.49 5.93
CA HIS A 102 -5.39 -11.44 4.89
C HIS A 102 -5.24 -10.77 3.51
N GLY A 103 -4.72 -9.54 3.50
CA GLY A 103 -4.69 -8.70 2.31
C GLY A 103 -3.88 -9.27 1.15
N LEU A 104 -2.90 -10.15 1.41
CA LEU A 104 -2.11 -10.81 0.35
C LEU A 104 -2.92 -11.87 -0.38
N GLU A 105 -3.75 -12.64 0.33
CA GLU A 105 -4.67 -13.61 -0.26
C GLU A 105 -5.71 -12.89 -1.12
N ASP A 106 -6.27 -11.78 -0.64
CA ASP A 106 -7.23 -10.96 -1.38
C ASP A 106 -6.59 -10.39 -2.66
N ILE A 107 -5.38 -9.84 -2.56
CA ILE A 107 -4.61 -9.35 -3.73
C ILE A 107 -4.34 -10.49 -4.71
N LYS A 108 -3.86 -11.65 -4.23
CA LYS A 108 -3.59 -12.83 -5.06
C LYS A 108 -4.85 -13.23 -5.84
N ASN A 109 -5.97 -13.35 -5.15
CA ASN A 109 -7.24 -13.74 -5.75
C ASN A 109 -7.71 -12.71 -6.79
N GLY A 110 -7.57 -11.41 -6.50
CA GLY A 110 -7.90 -10.34 -7.45
C GLY A 110 -7.05 -10.36 -8.73
N ILE A 111 -5.77 -10.72 -8.62
CA ILE A 111 -4.85 -10.82 -9.76
C ILE A 111 -5.11 -12.08 -10.61
N ILE A 112 -5.32 -13.23 -9.96
CA ILE A 112 -5.48 -14.52 -10.66
C ILE A 112 -6.89 -14.65 -11.25
N ASN A 113 -7.91 -14.40 -10.42
CA ASN A 113 -9.31 -14.69 -10.76
C ASN A 113 -10.03 -13.52 -11.44
N GLY A 114 -9.41 -12.34 -11.54
CA GLY A 114 -9.99 -11.25 -12.31
C GLY A 114 -10.19 -11.66 -13.77
N ASP A 115 -11.35 -11.42 -14.35
CA ASP A 115 -11.54 -11.58 -15.81
C ASP A 115 -11.12 -10.31 -16.55
N ASP A 116 -11.18 -9.17 -15.87
CA ASP A 116 -10.94 -7.85 -16.44
C ASP A 116 -9.50 -7.36 -16.22
N THR A 117 -8.92 -6.81 -17.29
CA THR A 117 -7.54 -6.31 -17.30
C THR A 117 -7.33 -5.10 -16.38
N GLU A 118 -8.34 -4.23 -16.23
CA GLU A 118 -8.25 -3.04 -15.39
C GLU A 118 -8.30 -3.45 -13.91
N ILE A 119 -9.20 -4.36 -13.55
CA ILE A 119 -9.30 -4.91 -12.18
C ILE A 119 -7.98 -5.57 -11.77
N LYS A 120 -7.43 -6.45 -12.61
CA LYS A 120 -6.10 -7.05 -12.36
C LYS A 120 -5.04 -5.99 -12.16
N GLY A 121 -5.04 -5.01 -13.05
CA GLY A 121 -4.10 -3.91 -12.97
C GLY A 121 -4.23 -3.16 -11.64
N SER A 122 -5.43 -2.92 -11.13
CA SER A 122 -5.65 -2.19 -9.89
C SER A 122 -5.19 -2.99 -8.67
N TYR A 123 -5.38 -4.31 -8.65
CA TYR A 123 -4.78 -5.17 -7.62
C TYR A 123 -3.25 -5.22 -7.67
N ILE A 124 -2.63 -5.16 -8.87
CA ILE A 124 -1.17 -5.07 -8.99
C ILE A 124 -0.67 -3.71 -8.46
N SER A 125 -1.41 -2.63 -8.73
CA SER A 125 -1.12 -1.32 -8.14
C SER A 125 -1.26 -1.36 -6.61
N LEU A 126 -2.32 -1.99 -6.09
CA LEU A 126 -2.53 -2.17 -4.66
C LEU A 126 -1.36 -2.91 -4.01
N LEU A 127 -0.91 -4.02 -4.60
CA LEU A 127 0.28 -4.74 -4.14
C LEU A 127 1.52 -3.84 -4.13
N THR A 128 1.70 -3.03 -5.18
CA THR A 128 2.81 -2.08 -5.25
C THR A 128 2.73 -1.10 -4.07
N THR A 129 1.56 -0.52 -3.82
CA THR A 129 1.34 0.47 -2.75
C THR A 129 1.59 -0.09 -1.37
N VAL A 130 1.01 -1.25 -1.02
CA VAL A 130 1.16 -1.82 0.32
C VAL A 130 2.60 -2.24 0.63
N THR A 131 3.37 -2.56 -0.41
CA THR A 131 4.74 -3.08 -0.29
C THR A 131 5.81 -1.98 -0.35
N HIS A 132 5.53 -0.87 -1.04
CA HIS A 132 6.54 0.14 -1.33
C HIS A 132 7.07 0.79 -0.04
N ASN A 133 8.38 0.65 0.20
CA ASN A 133 9.07 1.13 1.41
C ASN A 133 8.46 0.62 2.73
N ASN A 134 7.85 -0.57 2.71
CA ASN A 134 7.26 -1.21 3.88
C ASN A 134 7.90 -2.56 4.15
N ILE A 135 8.93 -2.58 5.01
CA ILE A 135 9.72 -3.79 5.31
C ILE A 135 8.84 -4.88 5.96
N ASP A 136 7.93 -4.50 6.86
CA ASP A 136 6.98 -5.43 7.48
C ASP A 136 6.16 -6.21 6.43
N VAL A 137 5.63 -5.51 5.42
CA VAL A 137 4.86 -6.16 4.35
C VAL A 137 5.78 -6.97 3.42
N GLN A 138 7.00 -6.51 3.17
CA GLN A 138 7.98 -7.27 2.38
C GLN A 138 8.38 -8.59 3.06
N ASP A 139 8.53 -8.60 4.39
CA ASP A 139 8.77 -9.81 5.19
C ASP A 139 7.58 -10.77 5.10
N LEU A 140 6.34 -10.26 5.22
CA LEU A 140 5.14 -11.08 5.06
C LEU A 140 5.01 -11.67 3.65
N ILE A 141 5.36 -10.91 2.61
CA ILE A 141 5.42 -11.41 1.23
C ILE A 141 6.46 -12.50 1.09
N ASN A 142 7.63 -12.35 1.72
CA ASN A 142 8.67 -13.38 1.73
C ASN A 142 8.16 -14.66 2.39
N ASP A 143 7.46 -14.57 3.51
CA ASP A 143 6.89 -15.73 4.18
C ASP A 143 5.77 -16.39 3.37
N PHE A 144 4.90 -15.58 2.77
CA PHE A 144 3.81 -16.01 1.89
C PHE A 144 4.31 -16.65 0.59
N SER A 145 5.57 -16.41 0.19
CA SER A 145 6.16 -17.00 -1.03
C SER A 145 6.17 -18.53 -1.05
N LYS A 146 6.08 -19.17 0.12
CA LYS A 146 5.94 -20.63 0.27
C LYS A 146 4.59 -21.15 -0.27
N GLU A 147 3.56 -20.31 -0.24
CA GLU A 147 2.22 -20.62 -0.75
C GLU A 147 2.01 -20.03 -2.13
N PHE A 148 2.41 -18.77 -2.33
CA PHE A 148 2.32 -18.08 -3.61
C PHE A 148 3.46 -17.08 -3.79
N ASN A 149 4.35 -17.38 -4.73
CA ASN A 149 5.48 -16.53 -5.06
C ASN A 149 5.08 -15.44 -6.08
N PHE A 150 4.76 -14.25 -5.58
CA PHE A 150 4.43 -13.09 -6.44
C PHE A 150 5.53 -12.76 -7.47
N LEU A 151 6.81 -12.90 -7.10
CA LEU A 151 7.93 -12.59 -8.01
C LEU A 151 7.96 -13.57 -9.18
N GLU A 152 7.89 -14.87 -8.91
CA GLU A 152 7.82 -15.91 -9.93
C GLU A 152 6.60 -15.70 -10.83
N TYR A 153 5.43 -15.50 -10.22
CA TYR A 153 4.19 -15.28 -10.95
C TYR A 153 4.28 -14.09 -11.91
N PHE A 154 4.78 -12.93 -11.47
CA PHE A 154 4.93 -11.76 -12.36
C PHE A 154 6.01 -11.94 -13.43
N LEU A 155 7.11 -12.61 -13.10
CA LEU A 155 8.18 -12.89 -14.06
C LEU A 155 7.67 -13.78 -15.21
N GLU A 156 6.91 -14.83 -14.90
CA GLU A 156 6.42 -15.78 -15.89
C GLU A 156 5.19 -15.27 -16.64
N ASN A 157 4.19 -14.76 -15.92
CA ASN A 157 2.89 -14.45 -16.52
C ASN A 157 2.81 -13.04 -17.14
N TYR A 158 3.69 -12.11 -16.72
CA TYR A 158 3.63 -10.71 -17.14
C TYR A 158 4.89 -10.26 -17.88
N VAL A 159 6.07 -10.52 -17.33
CA VAL A 159 7.34 -10.06 -17.93
C VAL A 159 7.63 -10.85 -19.21
N GLU A 160 7.52 -12.17 -19.17
CA GLU A 160 7.80 -13.04 -20.33
C GLU A 160 6.65 -13.11 -21.34
N SER A 161 5.42 -12.77 -20.93
CA SER A 161 4.26 -12.80 -21.82
C SER A 161 4.33 -11.74 -22.92
N SER A 162 4.33 -12.17 -24.18
CA SER A 162 4.34 -11.29 -25.36
C SER A 162 2.95 -10.81 -25.77
N THR A 163 1.89 -11.49 -25.34
CA THR A 163 0.50 -11.23 -25.70
C THR A 163 -0.23 -10.35 -24.69
N LEU A 164 0.33 -10.17 -23.49
CA LEU A 164 -0.28 -9.39 -22.43
C LEU A 164 -0.26 -7.88 -22.73
N ALA A 165 -1.32 -7.19 -22.32
CA ALA A 165 -1.42 -5.74 -22.41
C ALA A 165 -0.21 -5.04 -21.74
N HIS A 166 0.42 -4.10 -22.45
CA HIS A 166 1.61 -3.41 -21.96
C HIS A 166 1.42 -2.72 -20.60
N LYS A 167 0.22 -2.17 -20.34
CA LYS A 167 -0.12 -1.55 -19.05
C LYS A 167 0.04 -2.52 -17.87
N LEU A 168 -0.42 -3.77 -18.01
CA LEU A 168 -0.27 -4.78 -16.96
C LEU A 168 1.20 -5.12 -16.71
N ARG A 169 1.99 -5.23 -17.78
CA ARG A 169 3.43 -5.48 -17.69
C ARG A 169 4.16 -4.34 -16.98
N MET A 170 3.77 -3.10 -17.25
CA MET A 170 4.34 -1.93 -16.57
C MET A 170 3.98 -1.86 -15.09
N ARG A 171 2.75 -2.24 -14.73
CA ARG A 171 2.31 -2.33 -13.33
C ARG A 171 3.04 -3.45 -12.59
N SER A 172 3.19 -4.64 -13.20
CA SER A 172 3.91 -5.76 -12.57
C SER A 172 5.39 -5.45 -12.33
N LEU A 173 6.03 -4.68 -13.21
CA LEU A 173 7.38 -4.18 -12.97
C LEU A 173 7.47 -3.26 -11.75
N GLY A 174 6.42 -2.45 -11.50
CA GLY A 174 6.30 -1.65 -10.29
C GLY A 174 6.21 -2.51 -9.03
N ALA A 175 5.33 -3.53 -9.06
CA ALA A 175 5.18 -4.46 -7.95
C ALA A 175 6.47 -5.24 -7.66
N ILE A 176 7.14 -5.77 -8.70
CA ILE A 176 8.45 -6.43 -8.56
C ILE A 176 9.45 -5.50 -7.88
N SER A 177 9.55 -4.26 -8.36
CA SER A 177 10.47 -3.27 -7.78
C SER A 177 10.16 -3.00 -6.32
N ALA A 178 8.87 -2.85 -5.96
CA ALA A 178 8.46 -2.62 -4.57
C ALA A 178 8.78 -3.82 -3.66
N ILE A 179 8.57 -5.05 -4.12
CA ILE A 179 8.81 -6.29 -3.34
C ILE A 179 10.29 -6.47 -2.99
N VAL A 180 11.19 -6.17 -3.92
CA VAL A 180 12.62 -6.50 -3.78
C VAL A 180 13.48 -5.34 -3.28
N SER A 181 13.02 -4.10 -3.44
CA SER A 181 13.82 -2.92 -3.09
C SER A 181 14.13 -2.91 -1.60
N HIS A 182 15.42 -2.78 -1.26
CA HIS A 182 15.92 -2.72 0.11
C HIS A 182 15.66 -3.98 0.96
N HIS A 183 15.28 -5.11 0.35
CA HIS A 183 14.90 -6.31 1.08
C HIS A 183 15.70 -7.54 0.63
N THR A 184 16.67 -7.96 1.46
CA THR A 184 17.67 -8.99 1.12
C THR A 184 17.07 -10.32 0.65
N ASN A 185 16.07 -10.86 1.36
CA ASN A 185 15.52 -12.18 1.04
C ASN A 185 14.75 -12.16 -0.29
N ASN A 186 13.77 -11.26 -0.44
CA ASN A 186 13.05 -11.04 -1.69
C ASN A 186 13.99 -10.72 -2.88
N PHE A 187 15.03 -9.90 -2.68
CA PHE A 187 16.01 -9.64 -3.73
C PHE A 187 16.78 -10.91 -4.11
N THR A 188 17.20 -11.71 -3.13
CA THR A 188 17.87 -13.00 -3.35
C THR A 188 16.95 -13.99 -4.09
N THR A 189 15.67 -14.02 -3.76
CA THR A 189 14.67 -14.79 -4.48
C THR A 189 14.55 -14.31 -5.93
N PHE A 190 14.45 -13.00 -6.17
CA PHE A 190 14.37 -12.42 -7.52
C PHE A 190 15.57 -12.78 -8.41
N ILE A 191 16.80 -12.68 -7.90
CA ILE A 191 18.00 -13.07 -8.66
C ILE A 191 18.04 -14.59 -8.89
N SER A 192 17.60 -15.39 -7.93
CA SER A 192 17.52 -16.85 -8.07
C SER A 192 16.55 -17.29 -9.18
N LEU A 193 15.50 -16.51 -9.41
CA LEU A 193 14.52 -16.68 -10.49
C LEU A 193 15.01 -16.12 -11.85
N ASN A 194 16.29 -15.77 -11.97
CA ASN A 194 16.86 -15.12 -13.14
C ASN A 194 16.13 -13.80 -13.52
N GLY A 195 15.62 -13.08 -12.52
CA GLY A 195 14.81 -11.87 -12.73
C GLY A 195 15.52 -10.82 -13.59
N VAL A 196 16.81 -10.57 -13.33
CA VAL A 196 17.64 -9.64 -14.13
C VAL A 196 17.73 -10.09 -15.60
N GLY A 197 17.94 -11.39 -15.85
CA GLY A 197 17.98 -11.93 -17.20
C GLY A 197 16.66 -11.79 -17.94
N LYS A 198 15.53 -12.04 -17.25
CA LYS A 198 14.18 -11.86 -17.80
C LYS A 198 13.90 -10.39 -18.17
N LEU A 199 14.29 -9.43 -17.33
CA LEU A 199 14.18 -7.99 -17.63
C LEU A 199 15.07 -7.57 -18.82
N LYS A 200 16.29 -8.12 -18.92
CA LYS A 200 17.17 -7.89 -20.08
C LYS A 200 16.55 -8.42 -21.37
N ASN A 201 15.97 -9.63 -21.32
CA ASN A 201 15.30 -10.22 -22.47
C ASN A 201 14.07 -9.39 -22.87
N LEU A 202 13.28 -8.96 -21.89
CA LEU A 202 12.15 -8.06 -22.11
C LEU A 202 12.58 -6.80 -22.86
N LEU A 203 13.61 -6.11 -22.40
CA LEU A 203 14.14 -4.90 -23.02
C LEU A 203 14.58 -5.12 -24.48
N LYS A 204 15.13 -6.30 -24.81
CA LYS A 204 15.51 -6.66 -26.19
C LYS A 204 14.31 -6.89 -27.10
N ASN A 205 13.21 -7.40 -26.55
CA ASN A 205 12.02 -7.81 -27.31
C ASN A 205 11.02 -6.67 -27.52
N VAL A 206 10.98 -5.68 -26.63
CA VAL A 206 9.99 -4.59 -26.66
C VAL A 206 10.51 -3.29 -27.30
N LYS A 207 11.58 -3.36 -28.10
CA LYS A 207 12.27 -2.19 -28.71
C LYS A 207 11.36 -1.20 -29.46
N LYS A 208 10.18 -1.64 -29.92
CA LYS A 208 9.22 -0.80 -30.65
C LYS A 208 8.23 -0.06 -29.74
N ASN A 209 8.13 -0.42 -28.45
CA ASN A 209 7.25 0.23 -27.48
C ASN A 209 8.08 1.09 -26.53
N THR A 210 8.15 2.39 -26.82
CA THR A 210 8.98 3.36 -26.07
C THR A 210 8.61 3.42 -24.60
N GLU A 211 7.32 3.45 -24.26
CA GLU A 211 6.82 3.56 -22.88
C GLU A 211 7.24 2.34 -22.04
N LEU A 212 7.05 1.13 -22.57
CA LEU A 212 7.47 -0.10 -21.89
C LEU A 212 9.00 -0.20 -21.78
N VAL A 213 9.74 0.24 -22.80
CA VAL A 213 11.22 0.30 -22.74
C VAL A 213 11.67 1.23 -21.61
N GLU A 214 11.09 2.43 -21.52
CA GLU A 214 11.39 3.40 -20.46
C GLU A 214 11.04 2.84 -19.08
N ARG A 215 9.89 2.17 -18.95
CA ARG A 215 9.48 1.56 -17.68
C ARG A 215 10.41 0.43 -17.26
N VAL A 216 10.86 -0.41 -18.18
CA VAL A 216 11.84 -1.49 -17.90
C VAL A 216 13.18 -0.89 -17.47
N LYS A 217 13.68 0.12 -18.19
CA LYS A 217 14.91 0.84 -17.81
C LYS A 217 14.80 1.47 -16.43
N PHE A 218 13.69 2.14 -16.15
CA PHE A 218 13.41 2.72 -14.84
C PHE A 218 13.43 1.65 -13.75
N SER A 219 12.77 0.51 -13.97
CA SER A 219 12.72 -0.58 -13.00
C SER A 219 14.12 -1.16 -12.76
N ILE A 220 14.90 -1.40 -13.82
CA ILE A 220 16.30 -1.82 -13.68
C ILE A 220 17.10 -0.80 -12.86
N ASN A 221 17.02 0.49 -13.18
CA ASN A 221 17.73 1.55 -12.46
C ASN A 221 17.30 1.64 -10.99
N SER A 222 16.00 1.49 -10.70
CA SER A 222 15.50 1.42 -9.33
C SER A 222 16.16 0.26 -8.59
N LEU A 223 16.19 -0.93 -9.18
CA LEU A 223 16.87 -2.08 -8.59
C LEU A 223 18.36 -1.82 -8.34
N LYS A 224 19.05 -1.09 -9.22
CA LYS A 224 20.46 -0.70 -9.02
C LYS A 224 20.64 0.14 -7.76
N SER A 225 19.72 1.08 -7.53
CA SER A 225 19.78 1.99 -6.37
C SER A 225 19.33 1.36 -5.05
N THR A 226 18.64 0.22 -5.12
CA THR A 226 18.03 -0.42 -3.95
C THR A 226 18.57 -1.81 -3.66
N ILE A 227 19.73 -2.17 -4.24
CA ILE A 227 20.42 -3.44 -3.96
C ILE A 227 20.72 -3.50 -2.45
N PRO A 228 20.17 -4.50 -1.72
CA PRO A 228 20.46 -4.66 -0.31
C PRO A 228 21.88 -5.22 -0.09
N GLU A 229 22.36 -5.19 1.15
CA GLU A 229 23.63 -5.85 1.48
C GLU A 229 23.49 -7.38 1.33
N LEU A 230 24.24 -7.95 0.40
CA LEU A 230 24.27 -9.39 0.12
C LEU A 230 25.49 -10.06 0.74
N SER A 231 25.36 -11.34 1.11
CA SER A 231 26.50 -12.16 1.54
C SER A 231 27.49 -12.38 0.38
N GLU A 232 28.77 -12.60 0.69
CA GLU A 232 29.79 -12.86 -0.34
C GLU A 232 29.47 -14.10 -1.19
N ASP A 233 28.90 -15.14 -0.60
CA ASP A 233 28.45 -16.33 -1.33
C ASP A 233 27.38 -15.99 -2.37
N CYS A 234 26.40 -15.14 -2.01
CA CYS A 234 25.38 -14.67 -2.95
C CYS A 234 25.99 -13.80 -4.05
N LYS A 235 26.93 -12.90 -3.71
CA LYS A 235 27.63 -12.07 -4.71
C LYS A 235 28.39 -12.91 -5.72
N ASN A 236 29.11 -13.92 -5.25
CA ASN A 236 29.87 -14.85 -6.10
C ASN A 236 28.94 -15.69 -6.99
N LYS A 237 27.84 -16.20 -6.44
CA LYS A 237 26.88 -17.03 -7.16
C LYS A 237 26.16 -16.28 -8.29
N TYR A 238 25.83 -15.01 -8.07
CA TYR A 238 25.04 -14.17 -8.99
C TYR A 238 25.86 -13.00 -9.57
N ALA A 239 27.17 -13.18 -9.73
CA ALA A 239 28.09 -12.12 -10.13
C ALA A 239 27.74 -11.50 -11.50
N SER A 240 27.23 -12.31 -12.44
CA SER A 240 26.83 -11.86 -13.78
C SER A 240 25.61 -10.93 -13.73
N GLU A 241 24.61 -11.28 -12.93
CA GLU A 241 23.38 -10.51 -12.71
C GLU A 241 23.69 -9.20 -11.99
N LEU A 242 24.51 -9.27 -10.92
CA LEU A 242 24.91 -8.11 -10.14
C LEU A 242 25.81 -7.16 -10.94
N SER A 243 26.73 -7.67 -11.75
CA SER A 243 27.57 -6.85 -12.63
C SER A 243 26.74 -6.04 -13.63
N TYR A 244 25.57 -6.55 -14.06
CA TYR A 244 24.67 -5.79 -14.92
C TYR A 244 23.94 -4.66 -14.17
N LEU A 245 23.72 -4.85 -12.85
CA LEU A 245 23.10 -3.85 -11.99
C LEU A 245 24.08 -2.82 -11.43
N GLN A 246 25.39 -3.08 -11.47
CA GLN A 246 26.43 -2.08 -11.22
C GLN A 246 26.66 -1.18 -12.45
#